data_AF-A0A2H1KFI8-F1
#
_entry.id   AF-A0A2H1KFI8-F1
#
_cell.length_a   1.000
_cell.length_b   1.000
_cell.length_c   1.000
_cell.angle_alpha   90.00
_cell.angle_beta   90.00
_cell.angle_gamma   90.00
#
_symmetry.space_group_name_H-M   'P 1'
#
loop_
_entity.id
_entity.type
_entity.pdbx_description
1 polymer ?
#
loop_
_entity_poly.entity_id
_entity_poly.type
_entity_poly.pdbx_seq_one_letter_code
_entity_poly.pdbx_strand_id
1 'polypeptide(L)'
;MNTRRATTAKLEPGEHTIDRGNPRERNGTWRLDWSLRLYDGTVVRHTTTGADVSVVRRRARTKAEQLLAASGPTSARLYALAAEVAALSPQQRSELERLVGDLIS
;
A
#
# COMPACT_ATOMS: atom_id res chain seq x y z
N MET A 1 -20.50 -7.60 -23.81
CA MET A 1 -20.02 -8.03 -22.48
C MET A 1 -19.19 -6.90 -21.87
N ASN A 2 -19.73 -6.17 -20.90
CA ASN A 2 -19.05 -5.01 -20.31
C ASN A 2 -18.26 -5.45 -19.08
N THR A 3 -16.97 -5.77 -19.25
CA THR A 3 -16.07 -6.09 -18.14
C THR A 3 -15.85 -4.82 -17.32
N ARG A 4 -16.63 -4.66 -16.24
CA ARG A 4 -16.36 -3.63 -15.21
C ARG A 4 -14.91 -3.80 -14.76
N ARG A 5 -14.01 -2.96 -15.27
CA ARG A 5 -12.71 -2.72 -14.65
C ARG A 5 -13.01 -2.26 -13.24
N ALA A 6 -12.68 -3.09 -12.25
CA ALA A 6 -12.74 -2.71 -10.86
C ALA A 6 -11.99 -1.38 -10.75
N THR A 7 -12.73 -0.36 -10.32
CA THR A 7 -12.25 1.01 -10.20
C THR A 7 -10.94 0.96 -9.42
N THR A 8 -9.88 1.55 -9.98
CA THR A 8 -8.68 1.91 -9.23
C THR A 8 -9.04 3.02 -8.24
N ALA A 9 -10.01 2.75 -7.36
CA ALA A 9 -10.21 3.52 -6.14
C ALA A 9 -8.83 3.61 -5.50
N LYS A 10 -8.38 4.86 -5.24
CA LYS A 10 -7.07 5.18 -4.71
C LYS A 10 -6.76 4.17 -3.60
N LEU A 11 -5.81 3.28 -3.84
CA LEU A 11 -5.24 2.48 -2.78
C LEU A 11 -4.59 3.45 -1.80
N GLU A 12 -4.87 3.30 -0.52
CA GLU A 12 -4.11 4.00 0.50
C GLU A 12 -2.72 3.36 0.67
N PRO A 13 -1.70 4.09 1.15
CA PRO A 13 -0.40 3.50 1.45
C PRO A 13 -0.54 2.29 2.39
N GLY A 14 0.03 1.15 2.01
CA GLY A 14 -0.15 -0.13 2.70
C GLY A 14 -1.29 -1.00 2.16
N GLU A 15 -2.22 -0.44 1.38
CA GLU A 15 -3.41 -1.16 0.92
C GLU A 15 -3.14 -1.97 -0.35
N HIS A 16 -3.74 -3.16 -0.44
CA HIS A 16 -3.66 -4.04 -1.59
C HIS A 16 -5.02 -4.56 -2.07
N THR A 17 -5.08 -4.98 -3.33
CA THR A 17 -6.31 -5.52 -3.94
C THR A 17 -6.50 -7.03 -3.76
N ILE A 18 -5.69 -7.70 -2.95
CA ILE A 18 -5.64 -9.18 -2.89
C ILE A 18 -6.98 -9.76 -2.46
N ASP A 19 -7.60 -9.24 -1.39
CA ASP A 19 -8.85 -9.82 -0.86
C ASP A 19 -10.02 -9.63 -1.82
N ARG A 20 -10.12 -8.44 -2.45
CA ARG A 20 -11.14 -8.11 -3.45
C ARG A 20 -10.89 -8.68 -4.85
N GLY A 21 -9.65 -9.11 -5.13
CA GLY A 21 -9.27 -9.67 -6.42
C GLY A 21 -9.89 -11.06 -6.62
N ASN A 22 -10.30 -11.35 -7.84
CA ASN A 22 -10.84 -12.65 -8.20
C ASN A 22 -9.79 -13.49 -8.95
N PRO A 23 -9.26 -14.57 -8.34
CA PRO A 23 -8.35 -15.48 -9.02
C PRO A 23 -9.02 -16.12 -10.24
N ARG A 24 -8.23 -16.33 -11.29
CA ARG A 24 -8.67 -16.94 -12.54
C ARG A 24 -7.89 -18.21 -12.77
N GLU A 25 -8.59 -19.28 -13.11
CA GLU A 25 -7.97 -20.52 -13.51
C GLU A 25 -7.59 -20.46 -14.99
N ARG A 26 -6.40 -20.98 -15.33
CA ARG A 26 -5.94 -21.19 -16.70
C ARG A 26 -5.12 -22.47 -16.76
N ASN A 27 -5.59 -23.46 -17.52
CA ASN A 27 -4.91 -24.74 -17.74
C ASN A 27 -4.52 -25.45 -16.41
N GLY A 28 -5.44 -25.53 -15.45
CA GLY A 28 -5.18 -26.15 -14.14
C GLY A 28 -4.29 -25.34 -13.20
N THR A 29 -3.93 -24.10 -13.56
CA THR A 29 -3.18 -23.19 -12.70
C THR A 29 -4.03 -21.98 -12.34
N TRP A 30 -4.14 -21.69 -11.04
CA TRP A 30 -4.80 -20.48 -10.57
C TRP A 30 -3.84 -19.30 -10.61
N ARG A 31 -4.35 -18.14 -11.04
CA ARG A 31 -3.62 -16.88 -11.15
C ARG A 31 -4.41 -15.75 -10.50
N LEU A 32 -3.76 -14.89 -9.74
CA LEU A 32 -4.33 -13.64 -9.23
C LEU A 32 -3.44 -12.48 -9.65
N ASP A 33 -4.03 -11.51 -10.35
CA ASP A 33 -3.42 -10.21 -10.59
C ASP A 33 -3.89 -9.25 -9.49
N TRP A 34 -2.94 -8.58 -8.84
CA TRP A 34 -3.22 -7.68 -7.73
C TRP A 34 -2.29 -6.46 -7.77
N SER A 35 -2.68 -5.43 -7.04
CA SER A 35 -1.89 -4.21 -6.85
C SER A 35 -1.73 -3.91 -5.37
N LEU A 36 -0.64 -3.26 -5.02
CA LEU A 36 -0.31 -2.78 -3.67
C LEU A 36 0.22 -1.37 -3.80
N ARG A 37 -0.18 -0.47 -2.89
CA ARG A 37 0.47 0.82 -2.74
C ARG A 37 1.49 0.74 -1.61
N LEU A 38 2.75 0.99 -1.93
CA LEU A 38 3.84 1.07 -0.97
C LEU A 38 3.75 2.38 -0.18
N TYR A 39 4.53 2.47 0.91
CA TYR A 39 4.54 3.66 1.75
C TYR A 39 5.15 4.89 1.08
N ASP A 40 6.04 4.71 0.09
CA ASP A 40 6.57 5.78 -0.76
C ASP A 40 5.54 6.36 -1.75
N GLY A 41 4.31 5.84 -1.73
CA GLY A 41 3.21 6.24 -2.61
C GLY A 41 3.18 5.50 -3.95
N THR A 42 4.19 4.68 -4.26
CA THR A 42 4.30 3.90 -5.49
C THR A 42 3.25 2.77 -5.51
N VAL A 43 2.55 2.60 -6.63
CA VAL A 43 1.64 1.47 -6.83
C VAL A 43 2.35 0.38 -7.64
N VAL A 44 2.54 -0.78 -7.02
CA VAL A 44 3.15 -1.95 -7.65
C VAL A 44 2.05 -2.91 -8.08
N ARG A 45 2.16 -3.43 -9.31
CA ARG A 45 1.30 -4.52 -9.82
C ARG A 45 2.06 -5.83 -9.77
N HIS A 46 1.41 -6.87 -9.29
CA HIS A 46 1.98 -8.21 -9.21
C HIS A 46 0.99 -9.27 -9.66
N THR A 47 1.55 -10.38 -10.10
CA THR A 47 0.81 -11.60 -10.41
C THR A 47 1.35 -12.74 -9.56
N THR A 48 0.44 -13.53 -8.99
CA THR A 48 0.78 -14.75 -8.25
C THR A 48 0.03 -15.94 -8.82
N THR A 49 0.71 -17.08 -8.90
CA THR A 49 0.16 -18.34 -9.40
C THR A 49 0.28 -19.48 -8.38
N GLY A 50 -0.57 -20.50 -8.51
CA GLY A 50 -0.63 -21.63 -7.58
C GLY A 50 -1.56 -22.74 -8.05
N ALA A 51 -1.51 -23.86 -7.32
CA ALA A 51 -2.33 -25.05 -7.58
C ALA A 51 -3.81 -24.84 -7.27
N ASP A 52 -4.12 -23.94 -6.33
CA ASP A 52 -5.48 -23.59 -5.92
C ASP A 52 -5.59 -22.11 -5.50
N VAL A 53 -6.83 -21.65 -5.33
CA VAL A 53 -7.16 -20.27 -4.91
C VAL A 53 -6.49 -19.89 -3.59
N SER A 54 -6.48 -20.79 -2.60
CA SER A 54 -5.97 -20.53 -1.25
C SER A 54 -4.45 -20.35 -1.28
N VAL A 55 -3.73 -21.18 -2.05
CA VAL A 55 -2.29 -21.07 -2.28
C VAL A 55 -1.95 -19.76 -2.97
N VAL A 56 -2.72 -19.37 -3.99
CA VAL A 56 -2.52 -18.09 -4.69
C VAL A 56 -2.68 -16.91 -3.74
N ARG A 57 -3.76 -16.88 -2.95
CA ARG A 57 -4.00 -15.80 -1.98
C ARG A 57 -2.93 -15.75 -0.90
N ARG A 58 -2.53 -16.90 -0.36
CA ARG A 58 -1.45 -16.99 0.65
C ARG A 58 -0.15 -16.41 0.09
N ARG A 59 0.26 -16.84 -1.11
CA ARG A 59 1.47 -16.34 -1.78
C ARG A 59 1.39 -14.84 -2.07
N ALA A 60 0.22 -14.34 -2.47
CA ALA A 60 0.00 -12.91 -2.68
C ALA A 60 0.20 -12.11 -1.38
N ARG A 61 -0.39 -12.55 -0.26
CA ARG A 61 -0.24 -11.87 1.04
C ARG A 61 1.21 -11.86 1.51
N THR A 62 1.88 -13.02 1.51
CA THR A 62 3.30 -13.10 1.86
C THR A 62 4.15 -12.17 0.99
N LYS A 63 3.86 -12.07 -0.31
CA LYS A 63 4.61 -11.18 -1.20
C LYS A 63 4.30 -9.70 -0.91
N ALA A 64 3.06 -9.35 -0.58
CA ALA A 64 2.69 -7.99 -0.20
C ALA A 64 3.40 -7.57 1.09
N GLU A 65 3.43 -8.44 2.11
CA GLU A 65 4.16 -8.21 3.36
C GLU A 65 5.65 -7.97 3.11
N GLN A 66 6.29 -8.79 2.25
CA GLN A 66 7.68 -8.60 1.87
C GLN A 66 7.92 -7.24 1.19
N LEU A 67 7.03 -6.81 0.29
CA LEU A 67 7.14 -5.53 -0.40
C LEU A 67 6.96 -4.35 0.55
N LEU A 68 6.03 -4.46 1.50
CA LEU A 68 5.82 -3.44 2.53
C LEU A 68 7.02 -3.32 3.46
N ALA A 69 7.54 -4.45 3.94
CA ALA A 69 8.74 -4.48 4.78
C ALA A 69 9.96 -3.89 4.05
N ALA A 70 10.14 -4.20 2.76
CA ALA A 70 11.21 -3.65 1.94
C ALA A 70 11.05 -2.14 1.66
N SER A 71 9.81 -1.63 1.61
CA SER A 71 9.54 -0.19 1.49
C SER A 71 9.74 0.62 2.78
N GLY A 72 10.06 -0.08 3.88
CA GLY A 72 10.55 0.48 5.14
C GLY A 72 9.45 0.84 6.17
N PRO A 73 9.65 0.55 7.46
CA PRO A 73 8.78 1.06 8.54
C PRO A 73 9.07 2.55 8.87
N THR A 74 10.27 3.04 8.57
CA THR A 74 10.66 4.45 8.75
C THR A 74 9.85 5.38 7.84
N SER A 75 9.58 4.98 6.60
CA SER A 75 8.77 5.77 5.67
C SER A 75 7.30 5.84 6.13
N ALA A 76 6.69 4.74 6.56
CA ALA A 76 5.30 4.73 7.03
C ALA A 76 5.03 5.69 8.20
N ARG A 77 5.87 5.68 9.24
CA ARG A 77 5.72 6.60 10.38
C ARG A 77 6.05 8.04 9.99
N LEU A 78 7.07 8.26 9.15
CA LEU A 78 7.38 9.60 8.62
C LEU A 78 6.23 10.16 7.75
N TYR A 79 5.55 9.33 6.97
CA TYR A 79 4.37 9.73 6.20
C TYR A 79 3.16 10.00 7.09
N ALA A 80 2.91 9.19 8.12
CA ALA A 80 1.88 9.46 9.10
C ALA A 80 2.13 10.79 9.82
N LEU A 81 3.37 11.04 10.24
CA LEU A 81 3.80 12.33 10.79
C LEU A 81 3.63 13.47 9.77
N ALA A 82 4.00 13.26 8.50
CA ALA A 82 3.83 14.27 7.46
C ALA A 82 2.35 14.59 7.20
N ALA A 83 1.46 13.59 7.27
CA ALA A 83 0.02 13.79 7.16
C ALA A 83 -0.56 14.51 8.38
N GLU A 84 -0.11 14.17 9.59
CA GLU A 84 -0.44 14.90 10.83
C GLU A 84 0.01 16.36 10.72
N VAL A 85 1.25 16.63 10.31
CA VAL A 85 1.79 17.99 10.07
C VAL A 85 1.04 18.72 8.95
N ALA A 86 0.64 18.01 7.89
CA ALA A 86 -0.15 18.56 6.80
C ALA A 86 -1.55 19.02 7.27
N ALA A 87 -2.13 18.31 8.25
CA ALA A 87 -3.42 18.59 8.85
C ALA A 87 -3.39 19.67 9.95
N LEU A 88 -2.19 20.08 10.42
CA LEU A 88 -2.05 21.17 11.39
C LEU A 88 -2.55 22.49 10.81
N SER A 89 -3.15 23.31 11.68
CA SER A 89 -3.47 24.69 11.34
C SER A 89 -2.18 25.50 11.08
N PRO A 90 -2.24 26.61 10.32
CA PRO A 90 -1.09 27.48 10.11
C PRO A 90 -0.43 27.91 11.42
N GLN A 91 -1.24 28.15 12.46
CA GLN A 91 -0.80 28.56 13.79
C GLN A 91 -0.02 27.46 14.51
N GLN A 92 -0.53 26.23 14.48
CA GLN A 92 0.15 25.06 15.04
C GLN A 92 1.46 24.74 14.29
N ARG A 93 1.49 24.97 12.98
CA ARG A 93 2.69 24.75 12.17
C ARG A 93 3.78 25.77 12.48
N SER A 94 3.43 27.06 12.62
CA SER A 94 4.37 28.10 13.07
C SER A 94 4.92 27.84 14.47
N GLU A 95 4.09 27.32 15.39
CA GLU A 95 4.54 26.98 16.74
C GLU A 95 5.49 25.77 16.76
N LEU A 96 5.21 24.77 15.92
CA LEU A 96 6.10 23.63 15.70
C LEU A 96 7.47 24.08 15.15
N GLU A 97 7.47 24.94 14.13
CA GLU A 97 8.71 25.49 13.53
C GLU A 97 9.54 26.27 14.56
N ARG A 98 8.89 27.04 15.43
CA ARG A 98 9.56 27.76 16.53
C ARG A 98 10.22 26.80 17.53
N LEU A 99 9.47 25.81 18.01
CA LEU A 99 9.97 24.83 18.98
C LEU A 99 11.13 23.98 18.43
N VAL A 100 11.06 23.65 17.14
CA VAL A 100 12.15 22.97 16.44
C VAL A 100 13.37 23.89 16.34
N GLY A 101 13.20 25.16 15.99
CA GLY A 101 14.30 26.14 15.98
C GLY A 101 14.99 26.32 17.34
N ASP A 102 14.22 26.32 18.43
CA ASP A 102 14.73 26.40 19.81
C ASP A 102 15.48 25.12 20.23
N LEU A 103 15.10 23.96 19.70
CA LEU A 103 15.71 22.67 20.04
C LEU A 103 17.06 22.43 19.34
N ILE A 104 17.25 23.00 18.16
CA ILE A 104 18.45 22.79 17.33
C ILE A 104 19.45 23.97 17.43
N SER A 105 19.12 25.01 18.21
CA SER A 105 20.05 26.10 18.58
C SER A 105 20.82 25.78 19.85
#